data_AF-A0A2D3WK54-F1
#
_entry.id   AF-A0A2D3WK54-F1
#
_cell.length_a   1.000
_cell.length_b   1.000
_cell.length_c   1.000
_cell.angle_alpha   90.00
_cell.angle_beta   90.00
_cell.angle_gamma   90.00
#
_symmetry.space_group_name_H-M   'P 1'
#
loop_
_entity.id
_entity.type
_entity.pdbx_description
1 polymer ?
#
loop_
_entity_poly.entity_id
_entity_poly.type
_entity_poly.pdbx_seq_one_letter_code
_entity_poly.pdbx_strand_id
1 'polypeptide(L)' 'MNEIITNEMEEIRRLIVETVAKRNALKTEMAQWYEAHSKRFAHTNELITLDSTLSELDSHYKRLWDYHNTKPIAS' A
#
# COMPACT_ATOMS: atom_id res chain seq x y z
N MET A 1 23.30 10.70 6.69
CA MET A 1 22.03 11.39 7.00
C MET A 1 21.26 10.45 7.91
N ASN A 2 20.99 10.83 9.16
CA ASN A 2 20.15 10.02 10.04
C ASN A 2 18.71 10.29 9.66
N GLU A 3 18.14 9.41 8.83
CA GLU A 3 16.71 9.41 8.55
C GLU A 3 15.99 9.09 9.86
N ILE A 4 15.09 9.99 10.28
CA ILE A 4 14.24 9.76 11.45
C ILE A 4 13.10 8.86 10.96
N ILE A 5 13.22 7.57 11.27
CA ILE A 5 12.16 6.59 11.10
C ILE A 5 11.52 6.39 12.47
N THR A 6 10.27 6.81 12.60
CA THR A 6 9.48 6.58 13.82
C THR A 6 8.85 5.19 13.81
N ASN A 7 8.44 4.70 14.98
CA ASN A 7 7.69 3.44 15.07
C ASN A 7 6.44 3.44 14.17
N GLU A 8 5.76 4.58 14.07
CA GLU A 8 4.58 4.74 13.22
C GLU A 8 4.91 4.57 11.73
N MET A 9 6.07 5.07 11.29
CA MET A 9 6.55 4.86 9.91
C MET A 9 6.93 3.40 9.65
N GLU A 10 7.52 2.72 10.63
CA GLU A 10 7.79 1.28 10.53
C GLU A 10 6.51 0.45 10.46
N GLU A 11 5.49 0.80 11.25
CA GLU A 11 4.17 0.18 11.19
C GLU A 11 3.51 0.38 9.83
N ILE A 12 3.47 1.62 9.32
CA ILE A 12 2.93 1.90 7.99
C ILE A 12 3.69 1.13 6.92
N ARG A 13 5.02 1.03 7.02
CA ARG A 13 5.84 0.23 6.10
C ARG A 13 5.45 -1.24 6.12
N ARG A 14 5.24 -1.81 7.31
CA ARG A 14 4.76 -3.21 7.45
C ARG A 14 3.39 -3.38 6.82
N LEU A 15 2.45 -2.46 7.10
CA LEU A 15 1.11 -2.46 6.52
C LEU A 15 1.14 -2.36 4.99
N ILE A 16 2.03 -1.55 4.42
CA ILE A 16 2.24 -1.47 2.96
C ILE A 16 2.67 -2.84 2.42
N VAL A 17 3.69 -3.46 3.04
CA VAL A 17 4.20 -4.78 2.60
C VAL A 17 3.11 -5.84 2.68
N GLU A 18 2.35 -5.89 3.77
CA GLU A 18 1.23 -6.82 3.93
C GLU A 18 0.12 -6.59 2.91
N THR A 19 -0.22 -5.32 2.64
CA THR A 19 -1.25 -4.96 1.66
C THR A 19 -0.82 -5.29 0.24
N VAL A 20 0.46 -5.08 -0.10
CA VAL A 20 1.05 -5.52 -1.38
C VAL A 20 1.00 -7.05 -1.50
N ALA A 21 1.35 -7.78 -0.44
CA ALA A 21 1.30 -9.24 -0.45
C ALA A 21 -0.12 -9.76 -0.72
N LYS A 22 -1.13 -9.19 -0.04
CA LYS A 22 -2.55 -9.51 -0.28
C LYS A 22 -3.00 -9.17 -1.71
N ARG A 23 -2.61 -8.00 -2.22
CA ARG A 23 -2.90 -7.59 -3.61
C ARG A 23 -2.30 -8.56 -4.62
N ASN A 24 -1.06 -8.99 -4.41
CA ASN A 24 -0.40 -9.93 -5.30
C ASN A 24 -1.08 -11.31 -5.27
N ALA A 25 -1.44 -11.81 -4.08
CA ALA A 25 -2.20 -13.05 -3.97
C ALA A 25 -3.52 -12.98 -4.76
N LEU A 26 -4.31 -11.91 -4.57
CA LEU A 26 -5.56 -11.70 -5.29
C LEU A 26 -5.36 -11.54 -6.80
N LYS A 27 -4.27 -10.93 -7.25
CA LYS A 27 -3.94 -10.85 -8.68
C LYS A 27 -3.61 -12.22 -9.27
N THR A 28 -2.90 -13.05 -8.51
CA THR A 28 -2.62 -14.44 -8.91
C THR A 28 -3.91 -15.25 -8.97
N GLU A 29 -4.78 -15.13 -7.97
CA GLU A 29 -6.10 -15.77 -7.96
C GLU A 29 -6.97 -15.27 -9.12
N MET A 30 -6.94 -13.97 -9.40
CA MET A 30 -7.66 -13.37 -10.53
C MET A 30 -7.16 -13.94 -11.87
N ALA A 31 -5.84 -14.05 -12.05
CA ALA A 31 -5.25 -14.62 -13.26
C ALA A 31 -5.72 -16.08 -13.45
N GLN A 32 -5.60 -16.91 -12.41
CA GLN A 32 -6.07 -18.29 -12.42
C GLN A 32 -7.58 -18.41 -12.64
N TRP A 33 -8.36 -17.48 -12.06
CA TRP A 33 -9.80 -17.43 -12.23
C TRP A 33 -10.16 -17.18 -13.70
N TYR A 34 -9.48 -16.24 -14.36
CA TYR A 34 -9.73 -15.93 -15.78
C TYR A 34 -9.23 -17.00 -16.74
N GLU A 35 -8.28 -17.85 -16.34
CA GLU A 35 -7.91 -19.04 -17.10
C GLU A 35 -9.04 -20.08 -17.14
N ALA A 36 -9.80 -20.21 -16.05
CA ALA A 36 -10.89 -21.20 -15.92
C ALA A 36 -12.30 -20.63 -16.19
N HIS A 37 -12.50 -19.32 -16.07
CA HIS A 37 -13.81 -18.69 -16.11
C HIS A 37 -13.82 -17.40 -16.94
N SER A 38 -14.86 -17.20 -17.75
CA SER A 38 -15.07 -15.95 -18.51
C SER A 38 -15.90 -14.90 -17.74
N LYS A 39 -16.24 -15.17 -16.47
CA LYS A 39 -17.06 -14.28 -15.63
C LYS A 39 -16.18 -13.36 -14.80
N ARG A 40 -16.72 -12.20 -14.44
CA ARG A 40 -16.03 -11.22 -13.59
C ARG A 40 -15.56 -11.86 -12.28
N PHE A 41 -14.31 -11.61 -11.92
CA PHE A 41 -13.73 -12.07 -10.67
C PHE A 41 -14.45 -11.44 -9.46
N ALA A 42 -14.89 -12.26 -8.52
CA ALA A 42 -15.73 -11.80 -7.40
C ALA A 42 -15.00 -10.81 -6.48
N HIS A 43 -13.68 -10.97 -6.30
CA HIS A 43 -12.86 -10.13 -5.44
C HIS A 43 -12.27 -8.90 -6.16
N THR A 44 -12.86 -8.49 -7.30
CA THR A 44 -12.43 -7.24 -7.98
C THR A 44 -12.55 -6.02 -7.07
N ASN A 45 -13.60 -5.95 -6.25
CA ASN A 45 -13.75 -4.84 -5.30
C ASN A 45 -12.67 -4.86 -4.22
N GLU A 46 -12.24 -6.05 -3.78
CA GLU A 46 -11.19 -6.20 -2.79
C GLU A 46 -9.84 -5.71 -3.32
N LEU A 47 -9.54 -5.98 -4.60
CA LEU A 47 -8.39 -5.40 -5.29
C LEU A 47 -8.42 -3.87 -5.32
N ILE A 48 -9.59 -3.26 -5.58
CA ILE A 48 -9.77 -1.79 -5.60
C ILE A 48 -9.57 -1.21 -4.19
N THR A 49 -10.11 -1.86 -3.17
CA THR A 49 -9.92 -1.45 -1.77
C THR A 49 -8.45 -1.53 -1.37
N LEU A 50 -7.76 -2.63 -1.69
CA LEU A 50 -6.32 -2.77 -1.40
C LEU A 50 -5.46 -1.71 -2.10
N ASP A 51 -5.78 -1.38 -3.36
CA ASP A 51 -5.08 -0.34 -4.11
C ASP A 51 -5.30 1.05 -3.47
N SER A 52 -6.53 1.32 -3.03
CA SER A 52 -6.88 2.55 -2.32
C SER A 52 -6.16 2.64 -0.96
N THR A 53 -6.17 1.55 -0.18
CA THR A 53 -5.45 1.47 1.09
C THR A 53 -3.94 1.65 0.90
N LEU A 54 -3.34 1.09 -0.16
CA LEU A 54 -1.94 1.33 -0.48
C LEU A 54 -1.65 2.79 -0.76
N SER A 55 -2.50 3.45 -1.55
CA SER A 55 -2.35 4.89 -1.83
C SER A 55 -2.45 5.74 -0.58
N GLU A 56 -3.35 5.40 0.34
CA GLU A 56 -3.50 6.09 1.62
C GLU A 56 -2.30 5.86 2.54
N LEU A 57 -1.83 4.62 2.67
CA LEU A 57 -0.66 4.26 3.47
C LEU A 57 0.62 4.92 2.93
N ASP A 58 0.82 4.93 1.61
CA ASP A 58 1.98 5.59 0.98
C ASP A 58 1.94 7.11 1.19
N SER A 59 0.76 7.73 1.01
CA SER A 59 0.56 9.15 1.29
C SER A 59 0.82 9.49 2.76
N HIS A 60 0.38 8.62 3.68
CA HIS A 60 0.59 8.80 5.11
C HIS A 60 2.07 8.65 5.48
N TYR A 61 2.73 7.60 4.96
CA TYR A 61 4.17 7.40 5.12
C TYR A 61 4.96 8.61 4.64
N LYS A 62 4.63 9.12 3.43
CA LYS A 62 5.30 10.28 2.85
C LYS A 62 5.12 11.53 3.72
N ARG A 63 3.91 11.79 4.22
CA ARG A 63 3.65 12.93 5.12
C ARG A 63 4.43 12.84 6.42
N LEU A 64 4.50 11.67 7.04
CA LEU A 64 5.28 11.45 8.26
C LEU A 64 6.78 11.58 7.98
N TRP A 65 7.24 10.97 6.89
CA TRP A 65 8.63 11.09 6.46
C TRP A 65 9.00 12.56 6.23
N ASP A 66 8.15 13.31 5.52
CA ASP A 66 8.33 14.74 5.24
C ASP A 66 8.35 15.55 6.55
N TYR A 67 7.38 15.32 7.44
CA TYR A 67 7.34 15.97 8.75
C TYR A 67 8.61 15.76 9.59
N HIS A 68 9.19 14.56 9.55
CA HIS A 68 10.37 14.21 10.35
C HIS A 68 11.71 14.52 9.66
N ASN A 69 11.77 14.47 8.33
CA ASN A 69 13.03 14.51 7.57
C ASN A 69 13.18 15.75 6.68
N THR A 70 12.08 16.39 6.29
CA THR A 70 12.12 17.69 5.59
C THR A 70 11.66 18.78 6.56
N LYS A 71 12.62 19.51 7.11
CA LYS A 71 12.31 20.78 7.78
C LYS A 71 11.56 21.67 6.79
N PRO A 72 10.47 22.36 7.18
CA PRO A 72 9.99 23.48 6.40
C PRO A 72 11.12 24.50 6.40
N ILE A 73 11.73 24.71 5.23
CA ILE A 73 12.51 25.91 5.00
C ILE A 73 11.46 27.02 5.02
N ALA A 74 11.33 27.67 6.18
CA ALA A 74 10.49 28.84 6.33
C ALA A 74 10.83 29.84 5.22
N SER A 75 9.80 30.35 4.56
CA SER A 75 9.85 31.58 3.78
C SER A 75 8.70 32.46 4.24
#